data_AF-A0A6J4LP10-F1
#
_entry.id   AF-A0A6J4LP10-F1
#
_cell.length_a   1.000
_cell.length_b   1.000
_cell.length_c   1.000
_cell.angle_alpha   90.00
_cell.angle_beta   90.00
_cell.angle_gamma   90.00
#
_symmetry.space_group_name_H-M   'P 1'
#
loop_
_entity.id
_entity.type
_entity.pdbx_description
1 polymer ?
#
loop_
_entity_poly.entity_id
_entity_poly.type
_entity_poly.pdbx_seq_one_letter_code
_entity_poly.pdbx_strand_id
1 'polypeptide(L)'
;MTAAQSDVATAPRTPEELRELAQITGPELELASAEQILEWAVDTFGERFCVTSSMGDAVLAHLASQVAPGMDVVFLDTGYHFAETIGTRDAVAATLPLTVVNVRPELSVAEQDDRYGPDLFARDPDLCCALRKVGPLRDALGGYDAWATGLRRAETRDRVIAPVVGWDADKQRVKVSPLARWSAEDV
;
A
#
# COMPACT_ATOMS: atom_id res chain seq x y z
N MET A 1 19.43 -2.88 26.88
CA MET A 1 20.02 -4.11 26.29
C MET A 1 19.45 -4.20 24.89
N THR A 2 20.05 -3.48 23.95
CA THR A 2 19.51 -3.30 22.60
C THR A 2 19.96 -4.49 21.77
N ALA A 3 19.03 -5.37 21.41
CA ALA A 3 19.29 -6.40 20.43
C ALA A 3 19.55 -5.69 19.09
N ALA A 4 20.77 -5.81 18.59
CA ALA A 4 21.08 -5.47 17.21
C ALA A 4 20.21 -6.39 16.32
N GLN A 5 19.20 -5.81 15.69
CA GLN A 5 18.50 -6.49 14.60
C GLN A 5 19.52 -6.64 13.48
N SER A 6 19.76 -7.90 13.13
CA SER A 6 20.72 -8.30 12.11
C SER A 6 20.31 -7.69 10.78
N ASP A 7 21.19 -6.86 10.23
CA ASP A 7 21.08 -6.14 8.95
C ASP A 7 21.24 -7.11 7.76
N VAL A 8 20.47 -8.20 7.75
CA VAL A 8 20.43 -9.17 6.66
C VAL A 8 19.27 -8.77 5.77
N ALA A 9 19.58 -8.11 4.67
CA ALA A 9 18.61 -7.78 3.63
C ALA A 9 17.80 -9.03 3.25
N THR A 10 16.47 -8.95 3.38
CA THR A 10 15.56 -10.04 3.00
C THR A 10 15.74 -10.35 1.52
N ALA A 11 16.07 -11.59 1.18
CA ALA A 11 16.21 -11.99 -0.22
C ALA A 11 14.84 -11.95 -0.94
N PRO A 12 14.80 -11.54 -2.22
CA PRO A 12 13.56 -11.53 -3.00
C PRO A 12 13.01 -12.94 -3.20
N ARG A 13 11.70 -13.10 -3.03
CA ARG A 13 10.99 -14.34 -3.34
C ARG A 13 10.40 -14.32 -4.75
N THR A 14 10.25 -15.50 -5.33
CA THR A 14 9.59 -15.69 -6.62
C THR A 14 8.07 -15.46 -6.51
N PRO A 15 7.40 -15.09 -7.61
CA PRO A 15 5.93 -14.97 -7.64
C PRO A 15 5.19 -16.26 -7.20
N GLU A 16 5.77 -17.44 -7.45
CA GLU A 16 5.17 -18.72 -7.06
C GLU A 16 5.22 -18.92 -5.55
N GLU A 17 6.37 -18.71 -4.92
CA GLU A 17 6.54 -18.76 -3.46
C GLU A 17 5.62 -17.76 -2.75
N LEU A 18 5.52 -16.54 -3.27
CA LEU A 18 4.65 -15.50 -2.72
C LEU A 18 3.16 -15.88 -2.82
N ARG A 19 2.75 -16.50 -3.93
CA ARG A 19 1.37 -16.96 -4.11
C ARG A 19 1.01 -18.09 -3.15
N GLU A 20 1.89 -19.08 -3.02
CA GLU A 20 1.69 -20.22 -2.11
C GLU A 20 1.59 -19.73 -0.65
N LEU A 21 2.51 -18.86 -0.24
CA LEU A 21 2.50 -18.24 1.08
C LEU A 21 1.17 -17.52 1.37
N ALA A 22 0.69 -16.70 0.43
CA ALA A 22 -0.57 -15.98 0.61
C ALA A 22 -1.80 -16.91 0.72
N GLN A 23 -1.80 -18.03 -0.02
CA GLN A 23 -2.89 -19.01 0.01
C GLN A 23 -2.97 -19.75 1.35
N ILE A 24 -1.82 -20.04 1.97
CA ILE A 24 -1.75 -20.71 3.27
C ILE A 24 -2.08 -19.74 4.39
N THR A 25 -1.43 -18.56 4.40
CA THR A 25 -1.50 -17.66 5.54
C THR A 25 -2.78 -16.81 5.59
N GLY A 26 -3.42 -16.56 4.44
CA GLY A 26 -4.69 -15.81 4.40
C GLY A 26 -5.76 -16.38 5.33
N PRO A 27 -6.09 -17.69 5.23
CA PRO A 27 -7.02 -18.34 6.16
C PRO A 27 -6.55 -18.38 7.62
N GLU A 28 -5.25 -18.56 7.87
CA GLU A 28 -4.69 -18.65 9.23
C GLU A 28 -4.81 -17.32 9.99
N LEU A 29 -4.60 -16.20 9.30
CA LEU A 29 -4.67 -14.86 9.89
C LEU A 29 -6.05 -14.21 9.81
N GLU A 30 -7.05 -14.88 9.24
CA GLU A 30 -8.40 -14.32 9.04
C GLU A 30 -9.02 -13.78 10.34
N LEU A 31 -8.68 -14.39 11.49
CA LEU A 31 -9.15 -13.96 12.80
C LEU A 31 -8.16 -13.13 13.63
N ALA A 32 -6.96 -12.87 13.09
CA ALA A 32 -5.93 -12.08 13.76
C ALA A 32 -6.29 -10.57 13.80
N SER A 33 -5.68 -9.84 14.73
CA SER A 33 -5.80 -8.38 14.79
C SER A 33 -5.03 -7.70 13.65
N ALA A 34 -5.31 -6.42 13.40
CA ALA A 34 -4.60 -5.66 12.37
C ALA A 34 -3.09 -5.57 12.67
N GLU A 35 -2.72 -5.42 13.94
CA GLU A 35 -1.34 -5.41 14.43
C GLU A 35 -0.67 -6.76 14.18
N GLN A 36 -1.32 -7.88 14.53
CA GLN A 36 -0.77 -9.22 14.30
C GLN A 36 -0.56 -9.51 12.81
N ILE A 37 -1.46 -9.04 11.94
CA ILE A 37 -1.31 -9.17 10.49
C ILE A 37 -0.12 -8.33 9.98
N LEU A 38 0.06 -7.12 10.51
CA LEU A 38 1.21 -6.27 10.19
C LEU A 38 2.52 -6.87 10.71
N GLU A 39 2.58 -7.30 11.96
CA GLU A 39 3.72 -7.98 12.58
C GLU A 39 4.17 -9.18 11.75
N TRP A 40 3.23 -10.05 11.37
CA TRP A 40 3.53 -11.16 10.47
C TRP A 40 4.14 -10.70 9.15
N ALA A 41 3.60 -9.65 8.52
CA ALA A 41 4.12 -9.15 7.26
C ALA A 41 5.54 -8.58 7.42
N VAL A 42 5.80 -7.84 8.50
CA VAL A 42 7.14 -7.33 8.82
C VAL A 42 8.12 -8.47 9.03
N ASP A 43 7.78 -9.45 9.86
CA ASP A 43 8.65 -10.61 10.16
C ASP A 43 8.93 -11.44 8.90
N THR A 44 7.96 -11.52 7.98
CA THR A 44 8.06 -12.36 6.79
C THR A 44 8.84 -11.70 5.65
N PHE A 45 8.67 -10.40 5.45
CA PHE A 45 9.17 -9.67 4.27
C PHE A 45 10.24 -8.64 4.61
N GLY A 46 10.35 -8.19 5.86
CA GLY A 46 11.29 -7.15 6.30
C GLY A 46 11.20 -5.90 5.43
N GLU A 47 12.34 -5.40 4.96
CA GLU A 47 12.44 -4.23 4.07
C GLU A 47 11.74 -4.40 2.71
N ARG A 48 11.36 -5.63 2.35
CA ARG A 48 10.61 -5.92 1.12
C ARG A 48 9.09 -5.85 1.32
N PHE A 49 8.64 -5.18 2.38
CA PHE A 49 7.23 -4.86 2.61
C PHE A 49 7.04 -3.36 2.78
N CYS A 50 5.94 -2.85 2.24
CA CYS A 50 5.54 -1.46 2.40
C CYS A 50 4.04 -1.34 2.66
N VAL A 51 3.63 -0.20 3.20
CA VAL A 51 2.23 0.21 3.25
C VAL A 51 1.94 1.14 2.08
N THR A 52 0.77 1.03 1.47
CA THR A 52 0.25 2.04 0.54
C THR A 52 -0.83 2.86 1.21
N SER A 53 -0.80 4.17 1.03
CA SER A 53 -1.85 5.07 1.55
C SER A 53 -2.23 6.10 0.49
N SER A 54 -3.54 6.33 0.34
CA SER A 54 -4.07 7.46 -0.42
C SER A 54 -4.26 8.72 0.45
N MET A 55 -3.93 8.64 1.74
CA MET A 55 -4.10 9.72 2.73
C MET A 55 -5.55 10.21 2.86
N GLY A 56 -6.53 9.33 2.63
CA GLY A 56 -7.94 9.58 2.97
C GLY A 56 -8.18 9.47 4.48
N ASP A 57 -7.43 8.58 5.12
CA ASP A 57 -7.23 8.50 6.57
C ASP A 57 -5.74 8.18 6.83
N ALA A 58 -5.35 8.15 8.11
CA ALA A 58 -3.99 7.82 8.54
C ALA A 58 -3.92 6.57 9.42
N VAL A 59 -5.00 5.78 9.54
CA VAL A 59 -5.10 4.69 10.52
C VAL A 59 -4.10 3.58 10.22
N LEU A 60 -4.02 3.11 8.97
CA LEU A 60 -3.07 2.06 8.61
C LEU A 60 -1.61 2.54 8.75
N ALA A 61 -1.33 3.80 8.38
CA ALA A 61 0.00 4.38 8.57
C ALA A 61 0.35 4.46 10.06
N HIS A 62 -0.59 4.87 10.90
CA HIS A 62 -0.40 4.90 12.35
C HIS A 62 -0.11 3.51 12.91
N LEU A 63 -0.93 2.50 12.59
CA LEU A 63 -0.69 1.11 13.05
C LEU A 63 0.67 0.59 12.60
N ALA A 64 1.03 0.81 11.33
CA ALA A 64 2.33 0.41 10.81
C ALA A 64 3.49 1.10 11.55
N SER A 65 3.34 2.38 11.91
CA SER A 65 4.36 3.12 12.66
C SER A 65 4.59 2.59 14.08
N GLN A 66 3.57 1.95 14.67
CA GLN A 66 3.66 1.32 15.98
C GLN A 66 4.33 -0.06 15.91
N VAL A 67 4.08 -0.81 14.82
CA VAL A 67 4.63 -2.15 14.61
C VAL A 67 6.09 -2.09 14.15
N ALA A 68 6.39 -1.24 13.18
CA ALA A 68 7.71 -1.15 12.57
C ALA A 68 8.06 0.31 12.21
N PRO A 69 8.68 1.04 13.16
CA PRO A 69 9.23 2.36 12.89
C PRO A 69 10.21 2.36 11.71
N GLY A 70 10.10 3.34 10.83
CA GLY A 70 10.92 3.49 9.62
C GLY A 70 10.36 2.80 8.37
N MET A 71 9.28 2.01 8.50
CA MET A 71 8.59 1.35 7.38
C MET A 71 8.22 2.35 6.27
N ASP A 72 8.36 1.90 5.02
CA ASP A 72 7.95 2.68 3.86
C ASP A 72 6.43 2.76 3.75
N VAL A 73 5.92 4.00 3.68
CA VAL A 73 4.55 4.33 3.30
C VAL A 73 4.57 4.96 1.92
N VAL A 74 4.20 4.16 0.93
CA VAL A 74 4.08 4.57 -0.47
C VAL A 74 2.84 5.43 -0.65
N PHE A 75 3.06 6.69 -1.00
CA PHE A 75 2.02 7.64 -1.40
C PHE A 75 2.12 7.89 -2.91
N LEU A 76 1.05 7.58 -3.63
CA LEU A 76 0.95 7.86 -5.06
C LEU A 76 0.40 9.28 -5.26
N ASP A 77 1.29 10.21 -5.61
CA ASP A 77 0.96 11.58 -5.95
C ASP A 77 0.50 11.65 -7.41
N THR A 78 -0.81 11.54 -7.62
CA THR A 78 -1.41 11.57 -8.96
C THR A 78 -1.38 12.96 -9.58
N GLY A 79 -0.87 14.00 -8.92
CA GLY A 79 -0.92 15.39 -9.39
C GLY A 79 -2.31 16.02 -9.48
N TYR A 80 -3.38 15.29 -9.10
CA TYR A 80 -4.76 15.79 -9.03
C TYR A 80 -5.32 15.74 -7.61
N HIS A 81 -4.46 15.60 -6.60
CA HIS A 81 -4.88 15.55 -5.20
C HIS A 81 -5.36 16.91 -4.70
N PHE A 82 -6.31 16.88 -3.77
CA PHE A 82 -6.69 18.05 -2.99
C PHE A 82 -5.52 18.51 -2.12
N ALA A 83 -5.45 19.81 -1.83
CA ALA A 83 -4.41 20.36 -0.97
C ALA A 83 -4.44 19.73 0.43
N GLU A 84 -5.63 19.38 0.92
CA GLU A 84 -5.88 18.68 2.17
C GLU A 84 -5.22 17.29 2.19
N THR A 85 -5.29 16.53 1.09
CA THR A 85 -4.64 15.21 0.98
C THR A 85 -3.12 15.34 1.07
N ILE A 86 -2.56 16.36 0.42
CA ILE A 86 -1.12 16.67 0.49
C ILE A 86 -0.73 17.10 1.92
N GLY A 87 -1.57 17.91 2.57
CA GLY A 87 -1.38 18.29 3.97
C GLY A 87 -1.41 17.10 4.92
N THR A 88 -2.33 16.15 4.75
CA THR A 88 -2.38 14.91 5.54
C THR A 88 -1.12 14.07 5.32
N ARG A 89 -0.65 13.92 4.07
CA ARG A 89 0.62 13.26 3.77
C ARG A 89 1.78 13.89 4.55
N ASP A 90 1.87 15.22 4.52
CA ASP A 90 2.94 15.95 5.22
C ASP A 90 2.86 15.80 6.74
N ALA A 91 1.66 15.86 7.30
CA ALA A 91 1.46 15.61 8.71
C ALA A 91 1.90 14.18 9.09
N VAL A 92 1.53 13.17 8.30
CA VAL A 92 1.97 11.78 8.49
C VAL A 92 3.49 11.68 8.46
N ALA A 93 4.14 12.25 7.43
CA ALA A 93 5.59 12.24 7.29
C ALA A 93 6.33 12.95 8.44
N ALA A 94 5.73 14.01 9.00
CA ALA A 94 6.33 14.82 10.05
C ALA A 94 6.10 14.27 11.45
N THR A 95 5.04 13.48 11.67
CA THR A 95 4.58 13.12 13.02
C THR A 95 4.66 11.63 13.33
N LEU A 96 4.64 10.75 12.31
CA LEU A 96 4.77 9.32 12.50
C LEU A 96 6.20 8.87 12.20
N PRO A 97 6.76 7.91 12.96
CA PRO A 97 8.09 7.36 12.71
C PRO A 97 8.06 6.40 11.50
N LEU A 98 7.86 6.94 10.30
CA LEU A 98 7.74 6.22 9.03
C LEU A 98 8.51 6.96 7.93
N THR A 99 8.77 6.26 6.82
CA THR A 99 9.35 6.86 5.62
C THR A 99 8.28 7.03 4.55
N VAL A 100 7.86 8.27 4.26
CA VAL A 100 6.88 8.50 3.18
C VAL A 100 7.57 8.54 1.83
N VAL A 101 7.30 7.54 0.99
CA VAL A 101 7.83 7.40 -0.37
C VAL A 101 6.83 7.98 -1.36
N ASN A 102 7.15 9.14 -1.94
CA ASN A 102 6.30 9.79 -2.93
C ASN A 102 6.56 9.19 -4.32
N VAL A 103 5.54 8.54 -4.88
CA VAL A 103 5.53 8.00 -6.24
C VAL A 103 4.78 8.96 -7.14
N ARG A 104 5.40 9.34 -8.26
CA ARG A 104 4.81 10.26 -9.24
C ARG A 104 4.68 9.58 -10.60
N PRO A 105 3.68 9.97 -11.41
CA PRO A 105 3.61 9.58 -12.81
C PRO A 105 4.83 10.05 -13.58
N GLU A 106 5.16 9.35 -14.68
CA GLU A 106 6.25 9.71 -15.59
C GLU A 106 6.05 11.11 -16.19
N LEU A 107 4.80 11.46 -16.49
CA LEU A 107 4.41 12.76 -17.04
C LEU A 107 3.79 13.65 -15.96
N SER A 108 4.24 14.90 -15.90
CA SER A 108 3.47 15.96 -15.24
C SER A 108 2.08 16.12 -15.86
N VAL A 109 1.17 16.80 -15.18
CA VAL A 109 -0.17 17.09 -15.74
C VAL A 109 -0.04 17.87 -17.06
N ALA A 110 0.84 18.87 -17.11
CA ALA A 110 1.07 19.67 -18.31
C ALA A 110 1.58 18.82 -19.50
N GLU A 111 2.58 17.96 -19.27
CA GLU A 111 3.10 17.08 -20.33
C GLU A 111 2.07 16.04 -20.79
N GLN A 112 1.22 15.57 -19.88
CA GLN A 112 0.12 14.69 -20.23
C GLN A 112 -0.93 15.43 -21.07
N ASP A 113 -1.27 16.66 -20.71
CA ASP A 113 -2.23 17.49 -21.44
C ASP A 113 -1.72 17.83 -22.85
N ASP A 114 -0.43 18.12 -22.99
CA ASP A 114 0.20 18.34 -24.30
C ASP A 114 0.10 17.12 -25.22
N ARG A 115 0.17 15.90 -24.64
CA ARG A 115 0.21 14.65 -25.41
C ARG A 115 -1.17 14.03 -25.66
N TYR A 116 -2.09 14.15 -24.71
CA TYR A 116 -3.39 13.45 -24.72
C TYR A 116 -4.58 14.41 -24.71
N GLY A 117 -4.33 15.72 -24.69
CA GLY A 117 -5.33 16.78 -24.49
C GLY A 117 -5.69 16.99 -23.01
N PRO A 118 -6.24 18.16 -22.65
CA PRO A 118 -6.61 18.48 -21.28
C PRO A 118 -7.71 17.57 -20.75
N ASP A 119 -7.84 17.52 -19.42
CA ASP A 119 -8.92 16.83 -18.70
C ASP A 119 -9.09 15.36 -19.11
N LEU A 120 -7.97 14.66 -19.30
CA LEU A 120 -7.99 13.24 -19.67
C LEU A 120 -8.80 12.39 -18.67
N PHE A 121 -8.76 12.73 -17.39
CA PHE A 121 -9.55 12.08 -16.33
C PHE A 121 -11.06 12.10 -16.60
N ALA A 122 -11.58 13.11 -17.31
CA ALA A 122 -13.01 13.23 -17.62
C ALA A 122 -13.38 12.56 -18.95
N ARG A 123 -12.46 12.57 -19.92
CA ARG A 123 -12.70 12.05 -21.28
C ARG A 123 -12.39 10.56 -21.41
N ASP A 124 -11.34 10.11 -20.75
CA ASP A 124 -10.86 8.72 -20.73
C ASP A 124 -10.26 8.40 -19.34
N PRO A 125 -11.13 8.10 -18.35
CA PRO A 125 -10.70 7.84 -16.98
C PRO A 125 -9.80 6.61 -16.86
N ASP A 126 -9.99 5.61 -17.73
CA ASP A 126 -9.19 4.38 -17.72
C ASP A 126 -7.76 4.66 -18.16
N LEU A 127 -7.57 5.39 -19.26
CA LEU A 127 -6.22 5.80 -19.69
C LEU A 127 -5.56 6.73 -18.68
N CYS A 128 -6.30 7.70 -18.13
CA CYS A 128 -5.77 8.57 -17.08
C CYS A 128 -5.33 7.77 -15.85
N CYS A 129 -6.14 6.81 -15.39
CA CYS A 129 -5.80 5.94 -14.26
C CYS A 129 -4.62 5.02 -14.60
N ALA A 130 -4.52 4.50 -15.82
CA ALA A 130 -3.40 3.69 -16.25
C ALA A 130 -2.08 4.46 -16.14
N LEU A 131 -2.05 5.69 -16.66
CA LEU A 131 -0.85 6.54 -16.68
C LEU A 131 -0.49 7.11 -15.31
N ARG A 132 -1.48 7.53 -14.52
CA ARG A 132 -1.24 8.27 -13.28
C ARG A 132 -1.30 7.45 -12.01
N LYS A 133 -1.89 6.24 -12.09
CA LYS A 133 -2.12 5.40 -10.92
C LYS A 133 -1.59 4.00 -11.07
N VAL A 134 -2.09 3.25 -12.05
CA VAL A 134 -1.82 1.81 -12.13
C VAL A 134 -0.35 1.55 -12.49
N GLY A 135 0.15 2.17 -13.56
CA GLY A 135 1.55 2.03 -13.99
C GLY A 135 2.54 2.48 -12.92
N PRO A 136 2.48 3.73 -12.44
CA PRO A 136 3.42 4.23 -11.45
C PRO A 136 3.42 3.42 -10.15
N LEU A 137 2.25 3.00 -9.66
CA LEU A 137 2.17 2.17 -8.45
C LEU A 137 2.75 0.78 -8.68
N ARG A 138 2.47 0.14 -9.82
CA ARG A 138 3.06 -1.16 -10.17
C ARG A 138 4.59 -1.08 -10.19
N ASP A 139 5.13 -0.04 -10.81
CA ASP A 139 6.57 0.12 -10.97
C ASP A 139 7.24 0.39 -9.61
N ALA A 140 6.64 1.24 -8.76
CA ALA A 140 7.09 1.47 -7.40
C ALA A 140 7.05 0.19 -6.53
N LEU A 141 6.02 -0.64 -6.70
CA LEU A 141 5.89 -1.90 -5.97
C LEU A 141 6.83 -3.01 -6.48
N GLY A 142 7.53 -2.79 -7.59
CA GLY A 142 8.51 -3.74 -8.13
C GLY A 142 9.64 -4.06 -7.16
N GLY A 143 10.00 -3.12 -6.27
CA GLY A 143 11.04 -3.30 -5.26
C GLY A 143 10.64 -4.17 -4.07
N TYR A 144 9.35 -4.37 -3.82
CA TYR A 144 8.82 -5.09 -2.66
C TYR A 144 8.36 -6.49 -3.05
N ASP A 145 8.10 -7.36 -2.08
CA ASP A 145 7.47 -8.68 -2.25
C ASP A 145 6.01 -8.68 -1.77
N ALA A 146 5.70 -7.80 -0.83
CA ALA A 146 4.37 -7.62 -0.28
C ALA A 146 4.03 -6.15 -0.08
N TRP A 147 2.74 -5.83 -0.07
CA TRP A 147 2.25 -4.49 0.23
C TRP A 147 0.96 -4.53 1.03
N ALA A 148 0.79 -3.57 1.94
CA ALA A 148 -0.44 -3.39 2.68
C ALA A 148 -1.33 -2.28 2.10
N THR A 149 -2.64 -2.44 2.26
CA THR A 149 -3.65 -1.46 1.87
C THR A 149 -4.67 -1.24 2.97
N GLY A 150 -5.22 -0.03 3.06
CA GLY A 150 -6.31 0.33 3.99
C GLY A 150 -7.68 -0.23 3.59
N LEU A 151 -7.73 -1.23 2.71
CA LEU A 151 -8.98 -1.84 2.24
C LEU A 151 -9.78 -2.39 3.43
N ARG A 152 -11.08 -2.03 3.49
CA ARG A 152 -12.04 -2.62 4.41
C ARG A 152 -13.20 -3.27 3.65
N ARG A 153 -13.66 -4.44 4.10
CA ARG A 153 -14.80 -5.16 3.48
C ARG A 153 -16.08 -4.34 3.54
N ALA A 154 -16.22 -3.48 4.56
CA ALA A 154 -17.38 -2.63 4.79
C ALA A 154 -17.55 -1.49 3.76
N GLU A 155 -16.53 -1.14 2.97
CA GLU A 155 -16.57 0.03 2.08
C GLU A 155 -17.40 -0.18 0.81
N THR A 156 -17.35 -1.39 0.22
CA THR A 156 -18.05 -1.67 -1.04
C THR A 156 -18.49 -3.13 -1.10
N ARG A 157 -19.60 -3.41 -1.79
CA ARG A 157 -20.12 -4.79 -1.97
C ARG A 157 -19.10 -5.75 -2.59
N ASP A 158 -18.27 -5.27 -3.50
CA ASP A 158 -17.28 -6.10 -4.20
C ASP A 158 -16.10 -6.51 -3.32
N ARG A 159 -15.95 -5.89 -2.13
CA ARG A 159 -14.84 -6.15 -1.20
C ARG A 159 -15.20 -7.13 -0.11
N VAL A 160 -16.45 -7.58 0.01
CA VAL A 160 -16.95 -8.39 1.14
C VAL A 160 -16.14 -9.66 1.39
N ILE A 161 -15.59 -10.26 0.33
CA ILE A 161 -14.81 -11.51 0.39
C ILE A 161 -13.29 -11.29 0.32
N ALA A 162 -12.82 -10.04 0.39
CA ALA A 162 -11.40 -9.75 0.27
C ALA A 162 -10.63 -10.38 1.46
N PRO A 163 -9.62 -11.23 1.23
CA PRO A 163 -8.89 -11.87 2.31
C PRO A 163 -7.98 -10.87 3.04
N VAL A 164 -7.66 -11.15 4.30
CA VAL A 164 -6.69 -10.35 5.08
C VAL A 164 -5.27 -10.44 4.51
N VAL A 165 -4.92 -11.56 3.90
CA VAL A 165 -3.70 -11.77 3.11
C VAL A 165 -4.09 -12.51 1.84
N GLY A 166 -3.65 -12.02 0.68
CA GLY A 166 -3.98 -12.62 -0.60
C GLY A 166 -2.94 -12.36 -1.67
N TRP A 167 -3.13 -12.97 -2.83
CA TRP A 167 -2.28 -12.79 -3.99
C TRP A 167 -2.84 -11.71 -4.92
N ASP A 168 -2.05 -10.69 -5.26
CA ASP A 168 -2.38 -9.71 -6.30
C ASP A 168 -1.75 -10.16 -7.62
N ALA A 169 -2.57 -10.72 -8.53
CA ALA A 169 -2.10 -11.22 -9.82
C ALA A 169 -1.65 -10.11 -10.78
N ASP A 170 -2.17 -8.90 -10.66
CA ASP A 170 -1.78 -7.80 -11.55
C ASP A 170 -0.38 -7.29 -11.21
N LYS A 171 -0.04 -7.32 -9.92
CA LYS A 171 1.26 -6.83 -9.40
C LYS A 171 2.27 -7.94 -9.17
N GLN A 172 1.82 -9.20 -9.14
CA GLN A 172 2.64 -10.37 -8.79
C GLN A 172 3.29 -10.24 -7.40
N ARG A 173 2.48 -9.84 -6.40
CA ARG A 173 2.90 -9.58 -5.01
C ARG A 173 1.85 -10.06 -4.01
N VAL A 174 2.28 -10.28 -2.77
CA VAL A 174 1.33 -10.48 -1.66
C VAL A 174 0.66 -9.16 -1.32
N LYS A 175 -0.66 -9.19 -1.22
CA LYS A 175 -1.48 -8.08 -0.76
C LYS A 175 -1.97 -8.36 0.66
N VAL A 176 -1.65 -7.45 1.57
CA VAL A 176 -2.05 -7.50 2.98
C VAL A 176 -3.13 -6.46 3.21
N SER A 177 -4.24 -6.84 3.83
CA SER A 177 -5.37 -5.96 4.16
C SER A 177 -5.66 -6.05 5.66
N PRO A 178 -4.83 -5.46 6.54
CA PRO A 178 -4.96 -5.61 8.00
C PRO A 178 -6.30 -5.13 8.53
N LEU A 179 -6.87 -4.11 7.87
CA LEU A 179 -8.15 -3.50 8.23
C LEU A 179 -9.35 -4.19 7.57
N ALA A 180 -9.17 -5.30 6.85
CA ALA A 180 -10.25 -5.91 6.05
C ALA A 180 -11.54 -6.15 6.86
N ARG A 181 -11.40 -6.46 8.16
CA ARG A 181 -12.52 -6.76 9.06
C ARG A 181 -13.02 -5.58 9.88
N TRP A 182 -12.37 -4.43 9.80
CA TRP A 182 -12.79 -3.23 10.53
C TRP A 182 -14.05 -2.62 9.90
N SER A 183 -14.95 -2.18 10.76
CA SER A 183 -16.14 -1.41 10.43
C SER A 183 -15.81 0.08 10.28
N ALA A 184 -16.83 0.90 10.01
CA ALA A 184 -16.67 2.35 10.03
C ALA A 184 -16.55 2.91 11.45
N GLU A 185 -16.98 2.19 12.48
CA GLU A 185 -16.90 2.63 13.88
C GLU A 185 -15.51 2.35 14.48
N ASP A 186 -14.76 1.40 13.92
CA ASP A 186 -13.42 1.05 14.37
C ASP A 186 -12.33 2.05 13.89
N VAL A 187 -12.65 2.92 12.92
CA VAL A 187 -11.76 3.88 12.25
C VAL A 187 -11.97 5.28 12.78
#